data_AF-T0RKI7-F1
#
_entry.id   AF-T0RKI7-F1
#
_cell.length_a   1.000
_cell.length_b   1.000
_cell.length_c   1.000
_cell.angle_alpha   90.00
_cell.angle_beta   90.00
_cell.angle_gamma   90.00
#
_symmetry.space_group_name_H-M   'P 1'
#
loop_
_entity.id
_entity.type
_entity.pdbx_description
1 polymer ?
#
loop_
_entity_poly.entity_id
_entity_poly.type
_entity_poly.pdbx_seq_one_letter_code
_entity_poly.pdbx_strand_id
1 'polypeptide(L)'
;MKFVFKSLLFSTLLSTQVLAREIIVISYVSKSQSVEFFLSQMKEEVTAKLVTAVQSDKPCEDIYKEVVLHICFDQDDNLNLVRQNTDILQKTISKL
;
A
#
# COMPACT_ATOMS: atom_id res chain seq x y z
N MET A 1 -24.19 -35.25 -7.69
CA MET A 1 -24.46 -33.81 -7.53
C MET A 1 -23.68 -33.13 -6.39
N LYS A 2 -22.57 -33.69 -5.88
CA LYS A 2 -21.74 -33.06 -4.83
C LYS A 2 -20.68 -32.08 -5.36
N PHE A 3 -20.45 -32.06 -6.67
CA PHE A 3 -19.39 -31.28 -7.32
C PHE A 3 -19.77 -29.81 -7.58
N VAL A 4 -21.05 -29.53 -7.86
CA VAL A 4 -21.54 -28.18 -8.18
C VAL A 4 -21.46 -27.27 -6.95
N PHE A 5 -21.71 -27.82 -5.75
CA PHE A 5 -21.63 -27.08 -4.49
C PHE A 5 -20.19 -26.65 -4.15
N LYS A 6 -19.18 -27.45 -4.49
CA LYS A 6 -17.77 -27.10 -4.29
C LYS A 6 -17.29 -25.98 -5.22
N SER A 7 -17.80 -25.95 -6.46
CA SER A 7 -17.51 -24.88 -7.42
C SER A 7 -18.16 -23.55 -7.04
N LEU A 8 -19.40 -23.60 -6.49
CA LEU A 8 -20.08 -22.42 -5.96
C LEU A 8 -19.39 -21.84 -4.71
N LEU A 9 -18.87 -22.71 -3.82
CA LEU A 9 -18.06 -22.28 -2.68
C LEU A 9 -16.73 -21.63 -3.07
N PHE A 10 -16.07 -22.14 -4.13
CA PHE A 10 -14.82 -21.54 -4.63
C PHE A 10 -15.04 -20.18 -5.30
N SER A 11 -16.15 -20.01 -6.03
CA SER A 11 -16.50 -18.73 -6.67
C SER A 11 -16.95 -17.66 -5.68
N THR A 12 -17.64 -18.03 -4.59
CA THR A 12 -17.93 -17.09 -3.50
C THR A 12 -16.68 -16.72 -2.68
N LEU A 13 -15.77 -17.67 -2.46
CA LEU A 13 -14.47 -17.39 -1.81
C LEU A 13 -13.56 -16.46 -2.63
N LEU A 14 -13.57 -16.55 -3.97
CA LEU A 14 -12.85 -15.63 -4.85
C LEU A 14 -13.53 -14.25 -4.95
N SER A 15 -14.85 -14.18 -4.77
CA SER A 15 -15.59 -12.91 -4.84
C SER A 15 -15.37 -11.99 -3.63
N THR A 16 -14.94 -12.53 -2.48
CA THR A 16 -14.59 -11.74 -1.29
C THR A 16 -13.09 -11.48 -1.15
N GLN A 17 -12.26 -12.07 -2.01
CA GLN A 17 -10.88 -11.62 -2.24
C GLN A 17 -10.88 -10.42 -3.18
N VAL A 18 -11.62 -9.38 -2.80
CA VAL A 18 -11.23 -8.02 -3.20
C VAL A 18 -9.91 -7.80 -2.48
N LEU A 19 -8.84 -8.22 -3.16
CA LEU A 19 -7.47 -7.91 -2.85
C LEU A 19 -7.44 -6.44 -2.42
N ALA A 20 -7.12 -6.21 -1.16
CA ALA A 20 -6.60 -4.95 -0.71
C ALA A 20 -5.31 -4.73 -1.53
N ARG A 21 -5.47 -4.19 -2.75
CA ARG A 21 -4.37 -3.68 -3.56
C ARG A 21 -3.58 -2.75 -2.65
N GLU A 22 -2.27 -2.88 -2.66
CA GLU A 22 -1.38 -2.00 -1.93
C GLU A 22 -1.71 -0.55 -2.36
N ILE A 23 -2.30 0.22 -1.46
CA ILE A 23 -2.81 1.56 -1.76
C ILE A 23 -1.69 2.56 -1.53
N ILE A 24 -0.89 2.33 -0.49
CA ILE A 24 0.17 3.21 -0.04
C ILE A 24 1.49 2.45 -0.09
N VAL A 25 2.45 2.96 -0.84
CA VAL A 25 3.83 2.48 -0.84
C VAL A 25 4.73 3.53 -0.21
N ILE A 26 5.53 3.10 0.75
CA ILE A 26 6.58 3.89 1.38
C ILE A 26 7.90 3.23 1.01
N SER A 27 8.70 3.92 0.22
CA SER A 27 9.98 3.42 -0.27
C SER A 27 11.15 4.16 0.38
N TYR A 28 12.27 3.48 0.61
CA TYR A 28 13.43 4.08 1.29
C TYR A 28 14.75 3.42 0.88
N VAL A 29 15.85 4.17 0.97
CA VAL A 29 17.21 3.63 0.71
C VAL A 29 17.70 2.80 1.89
N SER A 30 17.61 3.39 3.08
CA SER A 30 18.03 2.76 4.33
C SER A 30 16.96 2.99 5.39
N LYS A 31 16.86 2.05 6.34
CA LYS A 31 15.86 2.11 7.40
C LYS A 31 16.35 3.04 8.51
N SER A 32 16.22 4.34 8.27
CA SER A 32 16.55 5.40 9.22
C SER A 32 15.52 5.49 10.36
N GLN A 33 15.86 6.23 11.41
CA GLN A 33 14.92 6.52 12.49
C GLN A 33 13.68 7.28 11.99
N SER A 34 13.84 8.19 11.01
CA SER A 34 12.75 8.95 10.40
C SER A 34 11.80 8.04 9.61
N VAL A 35 12.35 7.09 8.85
CA VAL A 35 11.57 6.06 8.14
C VAL A 35 10.78 5.21 9.13
N GLU A 36 11.41 4.76 10.22
CA GLU A 36 10.73 3.95 11.23
C GLU A 36 9.61 4.70 11.95
N PHE A 37 9.86 5.96 12.31
CA PHE A 37 8.85 6.83 12.90
C PHE A 37 7.67 7.06 11.95
N PHE A 38 7.94 7.35 10.68
CA PHE A 38 6.87 7.58 9.71
C PHE A 38 6.06 6.30 9.42
N LEU A 39 6.73 5.16 9.29
CA LEU A 39 6.07 3.87 9.11
C LEU A 39 5.19 3.48 10.30
N SER A 40 5.59 3.81 11.53
CA SER A 40 4.78 3.52 12.71
C SER A 40 3.53 4.40 12.76
N GLN A 41 3.67 5.72 12.54
CA GLN A 41 2.55 6.66 12.46
C GLN A 41 1.55 6.27 11.36
N MET A 42 2.04 5.97 10.16
CA MET A 42 1.18 5.56 9.04
C MET A 42 0.44 4.26 9.30
N LYS A 43 1.04 3.30 10.02
CA LYS A 43 0.36 2.04 10.37
C LYS A 43 -0.61 2.17 11.54
N GLU A 44 -0.46 3.21 12.35
CA GLU A 44 -1.40 3.55 13.42
C GLU A 44 -2.65 4.24 12.85
N GLU A 45 -2.46 5.19 11.93
CA GLU A 45 -3.58 5.93 11.32
C GLU A 45 -4.25 5.18 10.16
N VAL A 46 -3.51 4.34 9.44
CA VAL A 46 -4.01 3.57 8.30
C VAL A 46 -3.91 2.08 8.61
N THR A 47 -4.91 1.31 8.18
CA THR A 47 -4.87 -0.15 8.29
C THR A 47 -3.57 -0.69 7.69
N ALA A 48 -2.74 -1.35 8.50
CA ALA A 48 -1.40 -1.81 8.13
C ALA A 48 -1.35 -2.69 6.86
N LYS A 49 -2.47 -3.30 6.46
CA LYS A 49 -2.61 -4.08 5.21
C LYS A 49 -2.58 -3.23 3.94
N LEU A 50 -2.75 -1.92 4.04
CA LEU A 50 -2.78 -0.98 2.91
C LEU A 50 -1.43 -0.29 2.68
N VAL A 51 -0.51 -0.40 3.65
CA VAL A 51 0.78 0.26 3.66
C VAL A 51 1.88 -0.78 3.41
N THR A 52 2.54 -0.66 2.27
CA THR A 52 3.70 -1.50 1.91
C THR A 52 4.97 -0.66 2.05
N ALA A 53 5.97 -1.24 2.73
CA ALA A 53 7.26 -0.61 2.95
C ALA A 53 8.31 -1.31 2.08
N VAL A 54 9.01 -0.59 1.19
CA VAL A 54 9.97 -1.19 0.25
C VAL A 54 11.34 -0.53 0.35
N GLN A 55 12.38 -1.34 0.50
CA GLN A 55 13.75 -0.85 0.42
C GLN A 55 14.24 -0.89 -1.04
N SER A 56 14.82 0.20 -1.54
CA SER A 56 15.32 0.33 -2.92
C SER A 56 16.48 1.33 -2.98
N ASP A 57 17.46 1.09 -3.84
CA ASP A 57 18.55 2.04 -4.11
C ASP A 57 18.05 3.36 -4.72
N LYS A 58 16.85 3.31 -5.33
CA LYS A 58 16.19 4.43 -6.00
C LYS A 58 14.71 4.53 -5.59
N PRO A 59 14.42 4.95 -4.35
CA PRO A 59 13.08 4.89 -3.80
C PRO A 59 12.16 5.96 -4.40
N CYS A 60 12.70 7.09 -4.84
CA CYS A 60 11.93 8.20 -5.39
C CYS A 60 11.66 8.13 -6.90
N GLU A 61 12.10 7.07 -7.59
CA GLU A 61 11.70 6.82 -8.97
C GLU A 61 10.28 6.19 -8.99
N ASP A 62 9.45 6.57 -9.97
CA ASP A 62 8.04 6.13 -10.12
C ASP A 62 7.92 4.67 -10.61
N ILE A 63 8.39 3.73 -9.78
CA ILE A 63 8.40 2.29 -10.04
C ILE A 63 7.01 1.68 -9.78
N TYR A 64 6.24 2.26 -8.87
CA TYR A 64 4.96 1.72 -8.37
C TYR A 64 3.74 2.37 -9.03
N LYS A 65 3.63 2.29 -10.36
CA LYS A 65 2.63 3.05 -11.14
C LYS A 65 1.16 2.77 -10.77
N GLU A 66 0.86 1.58 -10.24
CA GLU A 66 -0.50 1.16 -9.90
C GLU A 66 -0.94 1.55 -8.48
N VAL A 67 -0.07 2.20 -7.70
CA VAL A 67 -0.38 2.58 -6.30
C VAL A 67 -1.05 3.94 -6.24
N VAL A 68 -1.83 4.15 -5.19
CA VAL A 68 -2.62 5.36 -4.99
C VAL A 68 -1.79 6.46 -4.33
N LEU A 69 -0.90 6.08 -3.42
CA LEU A 69 0.03 6.97 -2.73
C LEU A 69 1.42 6.34 -2.75
N HIS A 70 2.41 7.05 -3.28
CA HIS A 70 3.82 6.65 -3.20
C HIS A 70 4.60 7.77 -2.54
N ILE A 71 5.14 7.44 -1.37
CA ILE A 71 6.02 8.29 -0.58
C ILE A 71 7.40 7.65 -0.60
N CYS A 72 8.44 8.46 -0.71
CA CYS A 72 9.81 7.98 -0.64
C CYS A 72 10.63 8.77 0.38
N PHE A 73 11.63 8.11 0.96
CA PHE A 73 12.74 8.73 1.67
C PHE A 73 13.98 8.61 0.79
N ASP A 74 14.59 9.74 0.45
CA ASP A 74 15.81 9.75 -0.36
C ASP A 74 17.06 9.36 0.44
N GLN A 75 18.23 9.49 -0.17
CA GLN A 75 19.51 9.15 0.47
C GLN A 75 19.86 10.08 1.64
N ASP A 76 19.31 11.29 1.63
CA ASP A 76 19.52 12.32 2.64
C ASP A 76 18.42 12.30 3.72
N ASP A 77 17.60 11.24 3.76
CA ASP A 77 16.48 11.04 4.67
C ASP A 77 15.34 12.07 4.50
N ASN A 78 15.26 12.73 3.35
CA ASN A 78 14.17 13.65 3.06
C ASN A 78 12.93 12.91 2.56
N LEU A 79 11.79 13.26 3.15
CA LEU A 79 10.48 12.79 2.75
C LEU A 79 10.05 13.48 1.45
N ASN A 80 9.74 12.69 0.44
CA ASN A 80 9.26 13.16 -0.85
C ASN A 80 7.97 12.43 -1.25
N LEU A 81 7.04 13.18 -1.86
CA LEU A 81 5.81 12.62 -2.43
C LEU A 81 6.02 12.39 -3.92
N VAL A 82 6.06 11.13 -4.34
CA VAL A 82 6.26 10.74 -5.75
C VAL A 82 4.94 10.74 -6.50
N ARG A 83 3.89 10.19 -5.87
CA ARG A 83 2.58 10.01 -6.49
C ARG A 83 1.47 10.13 -5.47
N GLN A 84 0.40 10.82 -5.87
CA GLN A 84 -0.84 10.90 -5.10
C GLN A 84 -2.03 10.90 -6.07
N ASN A 85 -2.94 9.95 -5.90
CA ASN A 85 -4.25 9.99 -6.53
C ASN A 85 -5.31 10.35 -5.49
N THR A 86 -5.53 11.65 -5.33
CA THR A 86 -6.40 12.24 -4.31
C THR A 86 -7.84 11.74 -4.37
N ASP A 87 -8.38 11.53 -5.57
CA ASP A 87 -9.76 11.07 -5.77
C ASP A 87 -9.99 9.65 -5.23
N ILE A 88 -9.00 8.77 -5.41
CA ILE A 88 -9.05 7.40 -4.89
C ILE A 88 -8.75 7.40 -3.39
N LEU A 89 -7.76 8.19 -2.93
CA LEU A 89 -7.45 8.34 -1.51
C LEU A 89 -8.67 8.78 -0.68
N GLN A 90 -9.39 9.79 -1.14
CA GLN A 90 -10.60 10.25 -0.45
C GLN A 90 -11.67 9.16 -0.38
N LYS A 91 -11.90 8.42 -1.48
CA LYS A 91 -12.89 7.32 -1.52
C LYS A 91 -12.49 6.10 -0.68
N THR A 92 -11.19 5.85 -0.54
CA THR A 92 -10.65 4.75 0.26
C THR A 92 -10.65 5.09 1.75
N ILE A 93 -10.21 6.29 2.12
CA ILE A 93 -10.12 6.72 3.53
C ILE A 93 -11.50 7.03 4.11
N SER A 94 -12.42 7.64 3.33
CA SER A 94 -13.79 7.90 3.81
C SER A 94 -14.66 6.65 4.02
N LYS A 95 -14.17 5.48 3.60
CA LYS A 95 -14.83 4.18 3.77
C LYS A 95 -14.16 3.28 4.83
N LEU A 96 -13.03 3.71 5.40
CA LEU A 96 -12.40 3.12 6.57
C LEU A 96 -13.04 3.71 7.84
#